data_AF-A0A016S1R6-F1
#
_entry.id   AF-A0A016S1R6-F1
#
_cell.length_a   1.000
_cell.length_b   1.000
_cell.length_c   1.000
_cell.angle_alpha   90.00
_cell.angle_beta   90.00
_cell.angle_gamma   90.00
#
_symmetry.space_group_name_H-M   'P 1'
#
loop_
_entity.id
_entity.type
_entity.pdbx_description
1 polymer ?
#
loop_
_entity_poly.entity_id
_entity_poly.type
_entity_poly.pdbx_seq_one_letter_code
_entity_poly.pdbx_strand_id
1 'polypeptide(L)'
;MNQTGGRDDEWLECANQSRLVTPPFPHDDTHPYFIRRNRSSDRKATTFPETFIYNPGVSKSSSDASNFDEDFTNEKAALTPVHDKSLLASIDPEAFLNFSYTNPQFLS
;
A
#
# COMPACT_ATOMS: atom_id res chain seq x y z
N MET A 1 35.46 22.39 9.59
CA MET A 1 34.80 21.23 8.93
C MET A 1 33.32 21.38 9.16
N ASN A 2 32.62 22.01 8.21
CA ASN A 2 31.17 22.18 8.29
C ASN A 2 30.51 20.94 7.71
N GLN A 3 29.81 20.18 8.54
CA GLN A 3 29.01 19.05 8.09
C GLN A 3 27.77 19.60 7.39
N THR A 4 27.69 19.40 6.09
CA THR A 4 26.47 19.50 5.30
C THR A 4 25.64 18.25 5.55
N GLY A 5 24.93 18.19 6.68
CA GLY A 5 23.89 17.19 6.92
C GLY A 5 22.63 17.60 6.15
N GLY A 6 22.13 16.73 5.28
CA GLY A 6 20.97 16.99 4.45
C GLY A 6 19.71 17.09 5.31
N ARG A 7 18.77 17.96 4.92
CA ARG A 7 17.46 18.13 5.58
C ARG A 7 16.51 16.93 5.39
N ASP A 8 17.02 15.81 4.89
CA ASP A 8 16.26 14.61 4.53
C ASP A 8 16.44 13.48 5.57
N ASP A 9 17.32 13.68 6.57
CA ASP A 9 17.68 12.66 7.57
C ASP A 9 16.66 12.53 8.72
N GLU A 10 15.71 13.47 8.85
CA GLU A 10 14.71 13.52 9.94
C GLU A 10 13.77 12.30 9.97
N TRP A 11 13.53 11.68 8.81
CA TRP A 11 12.77 10.44 8.68
C TRP A 11 13.57 9.20 9.05
N LEU A 12 14.90 9.29 8.92
CA LEU A 12 15.86 8.21 9.15
C LEU A 12 16.47 8.27 10.55
N GLU A 13 15.96 9.15 11.41
CA GLU A 13 16.42 9.30 12.79
C GLU A 13 16.34 7.96 13.54
N CYS A 14 17.49 7.49 14.03
CA CYS A 14 17.59 6.19 14.70
C CYS A 14 16.83 6.18 16.03
N ALA A 15 16.81 7.32 16.73
CA ALA A 15 16.03 7.48 17.94
C ALA A 15 14.55 7.71 17.60
N ASN A 16 13.69 6.73 17.90
CA ASN A 16 12.25 6.84 17.63
C ASN A 16 11.61 8.10 18.24
N GLN A 17 12.11 8.57 19.38
CA GLN A 17 11.60 9.77 20.08
C GLN A 17 11.87 11.09 19.34
N SER A 18 12.76 11.07 18.35
CA SER A 18 13.17 12.25 17.57
C SER A 18 12.80 12.12 16.10
N ARG A 19 12.14 11.02 15.72
CA ARG A 19 11.64 10.79 14.36
C ARG A 19 10.45 11.72 14.10
N LEU A 20 10.40 12.32 12.92
CA LEU A 20 9.21 13.09 12.50
C LEU A 20 7.93 12.26 12.72
N VAL A 21 6.81 12.92 13.03
CA VAL A 21 5.51 12.33 13.45
C VAL A 21 5.47 11.59 14.79
N THR A 22 6.57 11.51 15.55
CA THR A 22 6.51 11.12 16.97
C THR A 22 6.32 12.34 17.87
N PRO A 23 5.45 12.29 18.89
CA PRO A 23 5.30 13.40 19.81
C PRO A 23 6.65 13.75 20.46
N PRO A 24 7.05 15.04 20.55
CA PRO A 24 6.24 16.24 20.34
C PRO A 24 6.36 16.88 18.94
N PHE A 25 6.95 16.21 17.95
CA PHE A 25 7.25 16.79 16.64
C PHE A 25 5.97 16.97 15.78
N PRO A 26 5.89 18.06 14.99
CA PRO A 26 4.69 18.40 14.24
C PRO A 26 4.31 17.33 13.21
N HIS A 27 3.02 17.28 12.91
CA HIS A 27 2.45 16.38 11.90
C HIS A 27 3.07 16.69 10.52
N ASP A 28 3.39 15.61 9.80
CA ASP A 28 4.10 15.56 8.53
C ASP A 28 3.70 16.67 7.52
N ASP A 29 2.40 16.96 7.43
CA ASP A 29 1.80 17.94 6.52
C ASP A 29 2.38 19.39 6.59
N THR A 30 3.11 19.74 7.65
CA THR A 30 3.79 21.06 7.77
C THR A 30 5.25 21.05 7.30
N HIS A 31 5.81 19.88 7.02
CA HIS A 31 7.19 19.75 6.59
C HIS A 31 7.40 20.46 5.24
N PRO A 32 8.51 21.22 5.04
CA PRO A 32 8.76 21.97 3.81
C PRO A 32 8.69 21.14 2.53
N TYR A 33 8.98 19.84 2.62
CA TYR A 33 8.85 18.90 1.51
C TYR A 33 7.39 18.75 1.01
N PHE A 34 6.40 18.87 1.90
CA PHE A 34 4.99 18.70 1.59
C PHE A 34 4.20 20.01 1.48
N ILE A 35 4.84 21.17 1.64
CA ILE A 35 4.18 22.48 1.72
C ILE A 35 3.33 22.86 0.49
N ARG A 36 3.60 22.25 -0.67
CA ARG A 36 2.83 22.45 -1.92
C ARG A 36 1.76 21.38 -2.16
N ARG A 37 1.68 20.35 -1.32
CA ARG A 37 0.74 19.24 -1.48
C ARG A 37 -0.63 19.62 -0.93
N ASN A 38 -1.68 19.37 -1.70
CA ASN A 38 -3.06 19.52 -1.24
C ASN A 38 -3.67 18.15 -0.87
N ARG A 39 -3.53 17.77 0.40
CA ARG A 39 -3.99 16.47 0.94
C ARG A 39 -5.50 16.24 0.76
N SER A 40 -6.30 17.30 0.80
CA SER A 40 -7.76 17.22 0.61
C SER A 40 -8.12 16.81 -0.81
N SER A 41 -7.31 17.22 -1.80
CA SER A 41 -7.49 16.82 -3.20
C SER A 41 -6.93 15.42 -3.46
N ASP A 42 -5.80 15.06 -2.86
CA ASP A 42 -5.20 13.71 -2.95
C ASP A 42 -6.17 12.63 -2.47
N ARG A 43 -6.82 12.85 -1.32
CA ARG A 43 -7.79 11.90 -0.73
C ARG A 43 -9.01 11.63 -1.59
N LYS A 44 -9.37 12.57 -2.47
CA LYS A 44 -10.55 12.44 -3.32
C LYS A 44 -10.24 11.83 -4.69
N ALA A 45 -8.97 11.52 -4.97
CA ALA A 45 -8.47 11.08 -6.28
C ALA A 45 -8.95 11.97 -7.47
N THR A 46 -9.42 13.19 -7.18
CA THR A 46 -10.01 14.13 -8.16
C THR A 46 -8.96 15.06 -8.74
N THR A 47 -7.77 15.09 -8.12
CA THR A 47 -6.57 15.57 -8.77
C THR A 47 -6.23 14.56 -9.87
N PHE A 48 -6.84 14.70 -11.05
CA PHE A 48 -6.18 14.27 -12.28
C PHE A 48 -4.82 14.96 -12.25
N PRO A 49 -3.73 14.23 -12.05
CA PRO A 49 -2.53 14.88 -11.62
C PRO A 49 -1.83 15.34 -12.88
N GLU A 50 -1.80 16.65 -13.02
CA GLU A 50 -0.72 17.33 -13.74
C GLU A 50 0.67 17.01 -13.12
N THR A 51 0.72 16.17 -12.07
CA THR A 51 1.90 15.66 -11.37
C THR A 51 2.08 14.13 -11.42
N PHE A 52 1.30 13.33 -12.17
CA PHE A 52 1.73 11.94 -12.41
C PHE A 52 2.95 12.03 -13.32
N ILE A 53 4.13 12.02 -12.71
CA ILE A 53 5.42 11.98 -13.42
C ILE A 53 5.52 10.68 -14.24
N TYR A 54 4.69 9.68 -13.93
CA TYR A 54 4.67 8.37 -14.57
C TYR A 54 3.24 7.90 -14.88
N ASN A 55 3.03 7.43 -16.10
CA ASN A 55 1.83 6.70 -16.52
C ASN A 55 2.20 5.20 -16.59
N PRO A 56 1.52 4.31 -15.84
CA PRO A 56 1.84 2.88 -15.81
C PRO A 56 1.56 2.12 -17.12
N GLY A 57 1.15 2.80 -18.19
CA GLY A 57 1.05 2.20 -19.52
C GLY A 57 -0.04 1.13 -19.65
N VAL A 58 -0.95 1.05 -18.69
CA VAL A 58 -2.03 0.06 -18.66
C VAL A 58 -2.88 0.20 -19.92
N SER A 59 -2.95 -0.86 -20.70
CA SER A 59 -3.77 -0.94 -21.90
C SER A 59 -5.26 -1.03 -21.54
N LYS A 60 -6.15 -0.83 -22.53
CA LYS A 60 -7.61 -0.96 -22.33
C LYS A 60 -8.08 -2.41 -22.14
N SER A 61 -7.15 -3.38 -22.12
CA SER A 61 -7.50 -4.78 -21.93
C SER A 61 -7.76 -5.07 -20.47
N SER A 62 -8.87 -5.75 -20.16
CA SER A 62 -9.18 -6.20 -18.80
C SER A 62 -8.26 -7.31 -18.30
N SER A 63 -7.44 -7.89 -19.19
CA SER A 63 -6.47 -8.95 -18.86
C SER A 63 -5.01 -8.47 -18.93
N ASP A 64 -4.77 -7.15 -18.99
CA ASP A 64 -3.40 -6.62 -19.02
C ASP A 64 -2.69 -6.90 -17.70
N ALA A 65 -1.61 -7.68 -17.78
CA ALA A 65 -0.76 -8.01 -16.65
C ALA A 65 0.70 -7.56 -16.85
N SER A 66 0.96 -6.65 -17.78
CA SER A 66 2.32 -6.20 -18.15
C SER A 66 3.12 -5.52 -17.04
N ASN A 67 2.44 -4.99 -16.01
CA ASN A 67 3.07 -4.40 -14.83
C ASN A 67 3.31 -5.40 -13.69
N PHE A 68 2.99 -6.68 -13.91
CA PHE A 68 3.21 -7.77 -12.97
C PHE A 68 4.39 -8.62 -13.44
N ASP A 69 5.06 -9.30 -12.50
CA ASP A 69 6.16 -10.19 -12.83
C ASP A 69 5.70 -11.33 -13.76
N GLU A 70 6.52 -11.64 -14.76
CA GLU A 70 6.26 -12.71 -15.71
C GLU A 70 6.25 -14.08 -15.02
N ASP A 71 7.02 -14.25 -13.94
CA ASP A 71 7.05 -15.51 -13.19
C ASP A 71 5.68 -15.85 -12.62
N PHE A 72 4.93 -14.86 -12.11
CA PHE A 72 3.57 -15.10 -11.56
C PHE A 72 2.48 -15.13 -12.63
N THR A 73 2.62 -14.35 -13.70
CA THR A 73 1.58 -14.27 -14.74
C THR A 73 1.60 -15.45 -15.71
N ASN A 74 2.74 -16.13 -15.83
CA ASN A 74 2.88 -17.36 -16.60
C ASN A 74 2.51 -18.62 -15.81
N GLU A 75 2.40 -18.52 -14.48
CA GLU A 75 1.91 -19.63 -13.66
C GLU A 75 0.46 -19.97 -13.99
N LYS A 76 0.12 -21.26 -13.86
CA LYS A 76 -1.25 -21.71 -14.05
C LYS A 76 -2.12 -21.15 -12.92
N ALA A 77 -3.11 -20.34 -13.28
CA ALA A 77 -4.14 -19.86 -12.35
C ALA A 77 -5.00 -21.04 -11.82
N ALA A 78 -4.52 -21.68 -10.77
CA ALA A 78 -5.17 -22.82 -10.12
C ALA A 78 -4.87 -22.83 -8.62
N LEU A 79 -5.84 -23.28 -7.83
CA LEU A 79 -5.62 -23.56 -6.42
C LEU A 79 -4.78 -24.82 -6.28
N THR A 80 -3.81 -24.79 -5.36
CA THR A 80 -3.09 -26.01 -4.97
C THR A 80 -4.09 -27.01 -4.38
N PRO A 81 -4.18 -28.25 -4.90
CA PRO A 81 -5.17 -29.20 -4.41
C PRO A 81 -4.92 -29.55 -2.95
N VAL A 82 -6.00 -29.62 -2.15
CA VAL A 82 -5.87 -30.02 -0.75
C VAL A 82 -5.83 -31.53 -0.66
N HIS A 83 -4.62 -32.08 -0.65
CA HIS A 83 -4.39 -33.53 -0.61
C HIS A 83 -4.53 -34.10 0.81
N ASP A 84 -4.17 -33.33 1.83
CA ASP A 84 -4.17 -33.78 3.23
C ASP A 84 -5.49 -33.42 3.93
N LYS A 85 -6.39 -34.40 4.00
CA LYS A 85 -7.66 -34.28 4.74
C LYS A 85 -7.47 -34.29 6.25
N SER A 86 -6.37 -34.86 6.74
CA SER A 86 -6.08 -34.89 8.18
C SER A 86 -5.65 -33.52 8.69
N LEU A 87 -4.87 -32.78 7.89
CA LEU A 87 -4.59 -31.38 8.13
C LEU A 87 -5.89 -30.56 8.20
N LEU A 88 -6.77 -30.70 7.21
CA LEU A 88 -8.06 -29.99 7.22
C LEU A 88 -8.90 -30.28 8.46
N ALA A 89 -8.95 -31.54 8.90
CA ALA A 89 -9.72 -31.94 10.08
C ALA A 89 -9.11 -31.44 11.41
N SER A 90 -7.82 -31.08 11.41
CA SER A 90 -7.13 -30.53 12.58
C SER A 90 -7.29 -29.01 12.74
N ILE A 91 -7.83 -28.32 11.75
CA ILE A 91 -8.06 -26.87 11.79
C ILE A 91 -9.28 -26.60 12.67
N ASP A 92 -9.12 -25.69 13.64
CA ASP A 92 -10.23 -25.19 14.45
C ASP A 92 -11.10 -24.21 13.62
N PRO A 93 -12.38 -24.56 13.34
CA PRO A 93 -13.26 -23.68 12.56
C PRO A 93 -13.68 -22.43 13.34
N GLU A 94 -13.70 -22.46 14.68
CA GLU A 94 -14.11 -21.32 15.50
C GLU A 94 -13.12 -20.15 15.40
N ALA A 95 -11.86 -20.42 15.04
CA ALA A 95 -10.86 -19.40 14.74
C ALA A 95 -11.25 -18.49 13.55
N PHE A 96 -12.20 -18.92 12.72
CA PHE A 96 -12.71 -18.18 11.56
C PHE A 96 -14.13 -17.65 11.76
N LEU A 97 -14.66 -17.67 13.00
CA LEU A 97 -15.95 -17.08 13.31
C LEU A 97 -15.92 -15.58 12.95
N ASN A 98 -16.98 -15.10 12.28
CA ASN A 98 -17.10 -13.73 11.75
C ASN A 98 -16.11 -13.36 10.63
N PHE A 99 -15.53 -14.34 9.93
CA PHE A 99 -14.65 -14.08 8.78
C PHE A 99 -15.41 -13.56 7.55
N SER A 100 -16.64 -14.04 7.32
CA SER A 100 -17.42 -13.72 6.13
C SER A 100 -17.75 -12.23 6.04
N TYR A 101 -17.37 -11.59 4.93
CA TYR A 101 -17.63 -10.18 4.64
C TYR A 101 -18.09 -10.00 3.19
N THR A 102 -19.16 -9.22 3.00
CA THR A 102 -19.59 -8.72 1.70
C THR A 102 -19.66 -7.21 1.79
N ASN A 103 -19.10 -6.50 0.81
CA ASN A 103 -19.14 -5.04 0.80
C ASN A 103 -20.58 -4.54 0.61
N PRO A 104 -21.22 -3.90 1.62
CA PRO A 104 -22.61 -3.48 1.52
C PRO A 104 -22.81 -2.29 0.56
N GLN A 105 -21.75 -1.61 0.15
CA GLN A 105 -21.80 -0.49 -0.79
C GLN A 105 -21.82 -0.95 -2.25
N PHE A 106 -21.46 -2.21 -2.53
CA PHE A 106 -21.57 -2.82 -3.85
C PHE A 106 -22.76 -3.77 -3.85
N LEU A 107 -23.97 -3.19 -3.86
CA LEU A 107 -25.19 -3.93 -4.11
C LEU A 107 -25.19 -4.36 -5.59
N SER A 108 -25.42 -5.65 -5.83
CA SER A 108 -25.55 -6.27 -7.15
C SER A 108 -26.77 -5.75 -7.93
#